data_AF-A0A7W8E441-F1
#
_entry.id   AF-A0A7W8E441-F1
#
_cell.length_a   1.000
_cell.length_b   1.000
_cell.length_c   1.000
_cell.angle_alpha   90.00
_cell.angle_beta   90.00
_cell.angle_gamma   90.00
#
_symmetry.space_group_name_H-M   'P 1'
#
loop_
_entity.id
_entity.type
_entity.pdbx_description
1 polymer ?
#
loop_
_entity_poly.entity_id
_entity_poly.type
_entity_poly.pdbx_seq_one_letter_code
_entity_poly.pdbx_strand_id
1 'polypeptide(L)'
;MDHREALETMASERYLLGELSPEQRDAYEEHLFDCTECASDAMLGAAFIDRAKAVLPTMQASSAPQRGYVPTKAEPAKRDWFAWLRPAWLSPALMVPVFASLIGIIAYQNLVTYPALEVAANEPQILPAPTPLHGDTRSALPVVHADLLQGSTVLVEVPEGGSYASWKFDFYNSAGKLIWTRTVANSSPAQDTQTIWLPGHIKQDTYKLAVSGVNSTGEVVPVQQHLFDLQVVDPKVKK
;
A
#
# COMPACT_ATOMS: atom_id res chain seq x y z
N MET A 1 10.27 39.13 -3.56
CA MET A 1 8.80 39.00 -3.49
C MET A 1 8.37 38.59 -2.08
N ASP A 2 7.07 38.63 -1.76
CA ASP A 2 6.55 38.14 -0.47
C ASP A 2 5.95 36.72 -0.58
N HIS A 3 5.79 36.05 0.57
CA HIS A 3 5.30 34.66 0.61
C HIS A 3 3.87 34.51 0.05
N ARG A 4 3.00 35.49 0.30
CA ARG A 4 1.61 35.45 -0.17
C ARG A 4 1.55 35.62 -1.69
N GLU A 5 2.36 36.52 -2.24
CA GLU A 5 2.54 36.72 -3.67
C GLU A 5 3.09 35.45 -4.33
N ALA A 6 4.05 34.77 -3.70
CA ALA A 6 4.58 33.49 -4.18
C ALA A 6 3.49 32.41 -4.27
N LEU A 7 2.59 32.33 -3.30
CA LEU A 7 1.45 31.39 -3.32
C LEU A 7 0.39 31.77 -4.37
N GLU A 8 -0.01 33.04 -4.42
CA GLU A 8 -1.04 33.52 -5.36
C GLU A 8 -0.62 33.37 -6.82
N THR A 9 0.67 33.49 -7.10
CA THR A 9 1.22 33.38 -8.45
C THR A 9 1.69 31.98 -8.81
N MET A 10 1.59 31.01 -7.88
CA MET A 10 2.16 29.66 -8.01
C MET A 10 3.63 29.72 -8.41
N ALA A 11 4.39 30.58 -7.73
CA ALA A 11 5.77 30.90 -8.10
C ALA A 11 6.68 29.67 -8.03
N SER A 12 6.47 28.77 -7.06
CA SER A 12 7.24 27.53 -6.91
C SER A 12 7.11 26.61 -8.12
N GLU A 13 5.90 26.35 -8.58
CA GLU A 13 5.63 25.50 -9.74
C GLU A 13 6.13 26.15 -11.04
N ARG A 14 5.86 27.45 -11.21
CA ARG A 14 6.27 28.19 -12.40
C ARG A 14 7.78 28.37 -12.46
N TYR A 15 8.45 28.48 -11.32
CA TYR A 15 9.92 28.48 -11.23
C TYR A 15 10.48 27.16 -11.75
N LEU A 16 9.96 26.01 -11.27
CA LEU A 16 10.39 24.68 -11.69
C LEU A 16 10.10 24.37 -13.17
N LEU A 17 9.00 24.90 -13.70
CA LEU A 17 8.62 24.76 -15.12
C LEU A 17 9.34 25.78 -16.03
N GLY A 18 10.08 26.73 -15.46
CA GLY A 18 10.80 27.76 -16.22
C GLY A 18 9.90 28.85 -16.81
N GLU A 19 8.70 29.05 -16.27
CA GLU A 19 7.66 29.96 -16.76
C GLU A 19 7.66 31.35 -16.08
N LEU A 20 8.58 31.59 -15.15
CA LEU A 20 8.83 32.91 -14.58
C LEU A 20 9.67 33.78 -15.53
N SER A 21 9.34 35.07 -15.62
CA SER A 21 10.21 36.06 -16.27
C SER A 21 11.54 36.18 -15.50
N PRO A 22 12.62 36.67 -16.12
CA PRO A 22 13.91 36.83 -15.44
C PRO A 22 13.78 37.65 -14.14
N GLU A 23 13.05 38.76 -14.19
CA GLU A 23 12.81 39.64 -13.04
C GLU A 23 12.03 38.94 -11.91
N GLN A 24 11.02 38.13 -12.26
CA GLN A 24 10.24 37.36 -11.29
C GLN A 24 11.04 36.20 -10.69
N ARG A 25 11.94 35.61 -11.48
CA ARG A 25 12.83 34.54 -11.03
C ARG A 25 13.81 35.06 -10.00
N ASP A 26 14.49 36.17 -10.29
CA ASP A 26 15.46 36.78 -9.36
C ASP A 26 14.77 37.16 -8.03
N ALA A 27 13.58 37.76 -8.11
CA ALA A 27 12.79 38.12 -6.94
C ALA A 27 12.29 36.91 -6.13
N TYR A 28 12.10 35.75 -6.78
CA TYR A 28 11.66 34.51 -6.14
C TYR A 28 12.85 33.81 -5.49
N GLU A 29 13.99 33.75 -6.17
CA GLU A 29 15.23 33.18 -5.63
C GLU A 29 15.67 33.90 -4.36
N GLU A 30 15.62 35.24 -4.32
CA GLU A 30 15.89 36.01 -3.10
C GLU A 30 14.94 35.60 -1.95
N HIS A 31 13.64 35.46 -2.24
CA HIS A 31 12.65 35.01 -1.25
C HIS A 31 12.86 33.55 -0.80
N LEU A 32 13.29 32.68 -1.73
CA LEU A 32 13.51 31.26 -1.50
C LEU A 32 14.60 31.01 -0.43
N PHE A 33 15.61 31.89 -0.35
CA PHE A 33 16.65 31.79 0.67
C PHE A 33 16.15 32.16 2.08
N ASP A 34 15.19 33.07 2.17
CA ASP A 34 14.69 33.60 3.44
C ASP A 34 13.42 32.89 3.96
N CYS A 35 12.70 32.15 3.10
CA CYS A 35 11.46 31.48 3.44
C CYS A 35 11.58 29.95 3.35
N THR A 36 11.54 29.28 4.51
CA THR A 36 11.63 27.82 4.60
C THR A 36 10.47 27.09 3.93
N GLU A 37 9.27 27.68 3.93
CA GLU A 37 8.08 27.06 3.32
C GLU A 37 8.21 27.03 1.79
N CYS A 38 8.50 28.18 1.17
CA CYS A 38 8.74 28.24 -0.27
C CYS A 38 9.95 27.38 -0.70
N ALA A 39 11.00 27.34 0.11
CA ALA A 39 12.15 26.46 -0.13
C ALA A 39 11.73 24.98 -0.13
N SER A 40 10.90 24.56 0.84
CA SER A 40 10.40 23.19 0.93
C SER A 40 9.50 22.84 -0.26
N ASP A 41 8.61 23.73 -0.68
CA ASP A 41 7.72 23.51 -1.82
C ASP A 41 8.51 23.36 -3.14
N ALA A 42 9.52 24.20 -3.35
CA ALA A 42 10.40 24.09 -4.52
C ALA A 42 11.19 22.76 -4.54
N MET A 43 11.72 22.33 -3.39
CA MET A 43 12.44 21.05 -3.28
C MET A 43 11.52 19.84 -3.51
N LEU A 44 10.31 19.86 -2.93
CA LEU A 44 9.32 18.80 -3.11
C LEU A 44 8.84 18.72 -4.56
N GLY A 45 8.57 19.87 -5.18
CA GLY A 45 8.21 19.95 -6.59
C GLY A 45 9.31 19.43 -7.52
N ALA A 46 10.58 19.76 -7.25
CA ALA A 46 11.72 19.22 -7.99
C ALA A 46 11.80 17.69 -7.88
N ALA A 47 11.69 17.16 -6.67
CA ALA A 47 11.69 15.72 -6.43
C ALA A 47 10.52 15.01 -7.14
N PHE A 48 9.34 15.63 -7.16
CA PHE A 48 8.19 15.12 -7.90
C PHE A 48 8.46 15.06 -9.40
N ILE A 49 8.98 16.14 -10.00
CA ILE A 49 9.28 16.21 -11.44
C ILE A 49 10.30 15.13 -11.82
N ASP A 50 11.33 14.91 -11.02
CA ASP A 50 12.35 13.88 -11.27
C ASP A 50 11.74 12.47 -11.28
N ARG A 51 10.86 12.17 -10.32
CA ARG A 51 10.13 10.89 -10.28
C ARG A 51 9.13 10.75 -11.41
N ALA A 52 8.40 11.82 -11.73
CA ALA A 52 7.43 11.82 -12.83
C ALA A 52 8.12 11.55 -14.17
N LYS A 53 9.28 12.18 -14.44
CA LYS A 53 10.08 11.92 -15.65
C LYS A 53 10.55 10.48 -15.78
N ALA A 54 10.81 9.78 -14.67
CA ALA A 54 11.17 8.37 -14.69
C ALA A 54 9.97 7.45 -15.02
N VAL A 55 8.77 7.80 -14.54
CA VAL A 55 7.57 6.96 -14.67
C VAL A 55 6.79 7.23 -15.96
N LEU A 56 6.69 8.48 -16.41
CA LEU A 56 5.89 8.88 -17.58
C LEU A 56 6.24 8.13 -18.88
N PRO A 57 7.52 7.89 -19.23
CA PRO A 57 7.88 7.12 -20.42
C PRO A 57 7.40 5.66 -20.35
N THR A 58 7.38 5.07 -19.15
CA THR A 58 6.89 3.68 -18.95
C THR A 58 5.38 3.58 -19.13
N MET A 59 4.64 4.65 -18.84
CA MET A 59 3.20 4.74 -19.08
C MET A 59 2.88 4.98 -20.56
N GLN A 60 3.67 5.80 -21.27
CA GLN A 60 3.47 6.09 -22.71
C GLN A 60 3.82 4.91 -23.62
N ALA A 61 4.81 4.09 -23.25
CA ALA A 61 5.17 2.89 -24.01
C ALA A 61 4.04 1.83 -24.03
N SER A 62 3.11 1.90 -23.08
CA SER A 62 1.92 1.04 -23.05
C SER A 62 0.77 1.55 -23.92
N SER A 63 0.93 2.70 -24.60
CA SER A 63 -0.07 3.32 -25.46
C SER A 63 0.52 3.81 -26.79
N ALA A 64 0.68 2.93 -27.78
CA ALA A 64 0.74 3.32 -29.19
C ALA A 64 0.26 2.16 -30.09
N PRO A 65 -0.44 2.44 -31.22
CA PRO A 65 0.13 3.28 -32.28
C PRO A 65 -0.73 4.47 -32.69
N GLN A 66 -0.06 5.61 -32.88
CA GLN A 66 -0.54 6.74 -33.66
C GLN A 66 -0.44 6.44 -35.17
N ARG A 67 -1.49 6.78 -35.92
CA ARG A 67 -1.36 7.10 -37.35
C ARG A 67 -1.23 8.61 -37.49
N GLY A 68 -0.16 9.03 -38.16
CA GLY A 68 0.15 10.43 -38.44
C GLY A 68 -0.94 11.12 -39.28
N TYR A 69 -1.17 12.39 -38.96
CA TYR A 69 -2.07 13.27 -39.68
C TYR A 69 -1.27 14.25 -40.52
N VAL A 70 -1.47 14.20 -41.84
CA VAL A 70 -1.06 15.24 -42.80
C VAL A 70 -2.23 16.22 -42.91
N PRO A 71 -2.04 17.54 -42.77
CA PRO A 71 -3.14 18.48 -42.84
C PRO A 71 -3.43 18.83 -44.30
N THR A 72 -4.58 18.40 -44.82
CA THR A 72 -5.21 19.05 -45.98
C THR A 72 -6.40 19.86 -45.51
N LYS A 73 -6.31 21.17 -45.79
CA LYS A 73 -7.25 22.24 -45.51
C LYS A 73 -8.64 21.94 -46.11
N ALA A 74 -9.69 21.95 -45.29
CA ALA A 74 -11.09 22.01 -45.73
C ALA A 74 -11.95 22.74 -44.70
N GLU A 75 -12.81 23.64 -45.19
CA GLU A 75 -13.71 24.53 -44.45
C GLU A 75 -14.81 23.81 -43.62
N PRO A 76 -15.42 24.51 -42.64
CA PRO A 76 -16.18 23.87 -41.58
C PRO A 76 -17.65 23.67 -41.99
N ALA A 77 -18.02 22.46 -42.37
CA ALA A 77 -19.40 22.02 -42.18
C ALA A 77 -19.61 21.75 -40.68
N LYS A 78 -20.68 22.30 -40.09
CA LYS A 78 -21.11 22.02 -38.70
C LYS A 78 -21.35 20.51 -38.56
N ARG A 79 -20.29 19.80 -38.21
CA ARG A 79 -20.26 18.36 -38.09
C ARG A 79 -20.41 18.06 -36.63
N ASP A 80 -21.63 17.66 -36.29
CA ASP A 80 -22.05 17.31 -34.95
C ASP A 80 -21.10 16.22 -34.40
N TRP A 81 -20.17 16.64 -33.56
CA TRP A 81 -19.04 15.84 -33.09
C TRP A 81 -19.47 14.60 -32.30
N PHE A 82 -20.70 14.60 -31.80
CA PHE A 82 -21.35 13.45 -31.16
C PHE A 82 -21.86 12.38 -32.13
N ALA A 83 -21.85 12.63 -33.45
CA ALA A 83 -22.25 11.62 -34.43
C ALA A 83 -21.25 10.45 -34.49
N TRP A 84 -19.98 10.66 -34.14
CA TRP A 84 -18.97 9.59 -34.08
C TRP A 84 -19.16 8.65 -32.87
N LEU A 85 -19.82 9.13 -31.81
CA LEU A 85 -20.20 8.34 -30.64
C LEU A 85 -21.51 7.56 -30.83
N ARG A 86 -22.10 7.58 -32.03
CA ARG A 86 -23.26 6.78 -32.39
C ARG A 86 -22.89 5.67 -33.38
N PRO A 87 -22.22 4.59 -32.95
CA PRO A 87 -22.24 3.36 -33.74
C PRO A 87 -23.71 2.92 -33.83
N ALA A 88 -24.22 2.69 -35.05
CA ALA A 88 -25.61 2.32 -35.36
C ALA A 88 -26.12 1.00 -34.71
N TRP A 89 -25.32 0.40 -33.81
CA TRP A 89 -25.51 -0.86 -33.11
C TRP A 89 -25.64 -0.68 -31.60
N LEU A 90 -25.54 0.56 -31.09
CA LEU A 90 -25.83 0.94 -29.72
C LEU A 90 -27.17 1.65 -29.65
N SER A 91 -28.24 0.86 -29.69
CA SER A 91 -29.58 1.34 -29.36
C SER A 91 -29.56 1.92 -27.93
N PRO A 92 -30.05 3.15 -27.69
CA PRO A 92 -30.07 3.78 -26.36
C PRO A 92 -30.86 2.96 -25.33
N ALA A 93 -31.68 2.01 -25.78
CA ALA A 93 -32.41 1.07 -24.94
C ALA A 93 -31.53 0.08 -24.15
N LEU A 94 -30.30 -0.23 -24.61
CA LEU A 94 -29.42 -1.22 -23.96
C LEU A 94 -28.27 -0.60 -23.15
N MET A 95 -27.80 0.60 -23.49
CA MET A 95 -26.69 1.22 -22.77
C MET A 95 -27.10 1.84 -21.44
N VAL A 96 -28.30 2.42 -21.38
CA VAL A 96 -28.84 3.03 -20.15
C VAL A 96 -28.91 2.04 -18.97
N PRO A 97 -29.45 0.81 -19.10
CA PRO A 97 -29.48 -0.13 -17.97
C PRO A 97 -28.09 -0.62 -17.55
N VAL A 98 -27.13 -0.74 -18.46
CA VAL A 98 -25.75 -1.18 -18.14
C VAL A 98 -24.97 -0.10 -17.39
N PHE A 99 -25.08 1.16 -17.81
CA PHE A 99 -24.47 2.25 -17.06
C PHE A 99 -25.16 2.49 -15.71
N ALA A 100 -26.49 2.37 -15.67
CA ALA A 100 -27.23 2.47 -14.41
C ALA A 100 -26.85 1.35 -13.42
N SER A 101 -26.64 0.12 -13.90
CA SER A 101 -26.20 -0.98 -13.04
C SER A 101 -24.77 -0.78 -12.55
N LEU A 102 -23.85 -0.32 -13.41
CA LEU A 102 -22.47 -0.02 -13.01
C LEU A 102 -22.40 1.11 -11.97
N ILE A 103 -23.16 2.18 -12.17
CA ILE A 103 -23.29 3.28 -11.20
C ILE A 103 -23.89 2.76 -9.89
N GLY A 104 -24.91 1.89 -9.96
CA GLY A 104 -25.49 1.25 -8.78
C GLY A 104 -24.46 0.44 -8.00
N ILE A 105 -23.60 -0.33 -8.69
CA ILE A 105 -22.51 -1.10 -8.07
C ILE A 105 -21.46 -0.19 -7.44
N ILE A 106 -21.07 0.91 -8.11
CA ILE A 106 -20.10 1.89 -7.57
C ILE A 106 -20.69 2.60 -6.36
N ALA A 107 -21.95 3.02 -6.43
CA ALA A 107 -22.65 3.69 -5.33
C ALA A 107 -22.80 2.75 -4.12
N TYR A 108 -23.17 1.48 -4.34
CA TYR A 108 -23.24 0.49 -3.26
C TYR A 108 -21.87 0.26 -2.62
N GLN A 109 -20.82 0.14 -3.44
CA GLN A 109 -19.48 0.00 -2.91
C GLN A 109 -19.10 1.19 -2.02
N ASN A 110 -19.27 2.42 -2.53
CA ASN A 110 -18.87 3.67 -1.86
C ASN A 110 -19.72 4.01 -0.63
N LEU A 111 -21.04 3.80 -0.65
CA LEU A 111 -21.93 4.19 0.45
C LEU A 111 -22.14 3.11 1.50
N VAL A 112 -21.88 1.83 1.18
CA VAL A 112 -22.16 0.71 2.10
C VAL A 112 -20.91 -0.05 2.45
N THR A 113 -20.17 -0.54 1.44
CA THR A 113 -19.05 -1.45 1.72
C THR A 113 -17.84 -0.73 2.31
N TYR A 114 -17.40 0.39 1.72
CA TYR A 114 -16.26 1.15 2.23
C TYR A 114 -16.47 1.69 3.66
N PRO A 115 -17.59 2.37 4.00
CA PRO A 115 -17.77 2.85 5.36
C PRO A 115 -17.94 1.71 6.37
N ALA A 116 -18.57 0.58 6.00
CA ALA A 116 -18.65 -0.57 6.88
C ALA A 116 -17.26 -1.19 7.15
N LEU A 117 -16.38 -1.22 6.15
CA LEU A 117 -15.00 -1.68 6.30
C LEU A 117 -14.15 -0.70 7.11
N GLU A 118 -14.33 0.61 6.93
CA GLU A 118 -13.65 1.63 7.74
C GLU A 118 -14.07 1.57 9.21
N VAL A 119 -15.37 1.36 9.48
CA VAL A 119 -15.88 1.18 10.84
C VAL A 119 -15.30 -0.10 11.44
N ALA A 120 -15.27 -1.22 10.70
CA ALA A 120 -14.69 -2.47 11.20
C ALA A 120 -13.17 -2.39 11.43
N ALA A 121 -12.45 -1.61 10.61
CA ALA A 121 -11.01 -1.40 10.75
C ALA A 121 -10.66 -0.43 11.90
N ASN A 122 -11.50 0.57 12.16
CA ASN A 122 -11.31 1.57 13.22
C ASN A 122 -12.03 1.21 14.52
N GLU A 123 -12.80 0.13 14.56
CA GLU A 123 -13.36 -0.39 15.80
C GLU A 123 -12.17 -0.80 16.69
N PRO A 124 -12.08 -0.30 17.95
CA PRO A 124 -11.01 -0.68 18.85
C PRO A 124 -11.15 -2.16 19.20
N GLN A 125 -10.46 -3.01 18.44
CA GLN A 125 -10.44 -4.44 18.68
C GLN A 125 -9.53 -4.69 19.87
N ILE A 126 -10.09 -5.31 20.92
CA ILE A 126 -9.29 -5.83 22.03
C ILE A 126 -8.51 -7.02 21.47
N LEU A 127 -7.31 -6.74 20.96
CA LEU A 127 -6.39 -7.78 20.56
C LEU A 127 -6.14 -8.65 21.81
N PRO A 128 -6.29 -9.98 21.73
CA PRO A 128 -5.86 -10.87 22.79
C PRO A 128 -4.42 -10.51 23.16
N ALA A 129 -4.14 -10.42 24.46
CA ALA A 129 -2.80 -10.14 24.94
C ALA A 129 -1.83 -11.09 24.23
N PRO A 130 -0.74 -10.57 23.64
CA PRO A 130 0.11 -11.37 22.78
C PRO A 130 0.71 -12.54 23.57
N THR A 131 0.51 -13.77 23.07
CA THR A 131 1.08 -14.96 23.71
C THR A 131 2.57 -15.04 23.37
N PRO A 132 3.47 -15.03 24.36
CA PRO A 132 4.89 -15.14 24.09
C PRO A 132 5.27 -16.60 23.83
N LEU A 133 5.93 -16.87 22.69
CA LEU A 133 6.48 -18.18 22.37
C LEU A 133 7.92 -18.30 22.87
N HIS A 134 8.09 -18.57 24.17
CA HIS A 134 9.40 -18.90 24.73
C HIS A 134 9.77 -20.36 24.44
N GLY A 135 11.04 -20.64 24.20
CA GLY A 135 11.57 -21.98 23.92
C GLY A 135 11.60 -22.94 25.12
N ASP A 136 11.04 -22.57 26.28
CA ASP A 136 11.33 -23.22 27.57
C ASP A 136 10.09 -23.66 28.39
N THR A 137 8.98 -24.02 27.75
CA THR A 137 7.88 -24.71 28.46
C THR A 137 8.16 -26.21 28.58
N ARG A 138 8.87 -26.60 29.66
CA ARG A 138 8.97 -28.01 30.06
C ARG A 138 7.55 -28.56 30.28
N SER A 139 7.16 -29.47 29.40
CA SER A 139 6.02 -30.41 29.45
C SER A 139 4.65 -30.01 28.87
N ALA A 140 4.49 -28.90 28.16
CA ALA A 140 3.29 -28.66 27.33
C ALA A 140 3.58 -27.68 26.19
N LEU A 141 3.03 -27.94 24.99
CA LEU A 141 3.07 -27.01 23.87
C LEU A 141 2.31 -25.73 24.24
N PRO A 142 2.83 -24.54 23.92
CA PRO A 142 2.10 -23.30 24.13
C PRO A 142 0.82 -23.31 23.30
N VAL A 143 -0.31 -23.00 23.93
CA VAL A 143 -1.61 -22.87 23.27
C VAL A 143 -1.79 -21.42 22.87
N VAL A 144 -1.86 -21.17 21.56
CA VAL A 144 -2.16 -19.85 21.00
C VAL A 144 -3.65 -19.80 20.69
N HIS A 145 -4.38 -18.94 21.40
CA HIS A 145 -5.78 -18.66 21.10
C HIS A 145 -5.87 -17.72 19.90
N ALA A 146 -6.58 -18.15 18.86
CA ALA A 146 -6.82 -17.35 17.67
C ALA A 146 -8.31 -17.16 17.43
N ASP A 147 -8.71 -15.94 17.07
CA ASP A 147 -10.05 -15.66 16.59
C ASP A 147 -10.13 -16.04 15.11
N LEU A 148 -11.18 -16.76 14.73
CA LEU A 148 -11.49 -17.17 13.34
C LEU A 148 -11.48 -16.00 12.36
N LEU A 149 -11.90 -14.82 12.81
CA LEU A 149 -12.13 -13.65 11.97
C LEU A 149 -10.99 -12.63 12.07
N GLN A 150 -10.32 -12.53 13.21
CA GLN A 150 -9.35 -11.45 13.49
C GLN A 150 -7.88 -11.94 13.53
N GLY A 151 -7.66 -13.26 13.51
CA GLY A 151 -6.32 -13.84 13.62
C GLY A 151 -5.80 -13.86 15.05
N SER A 152 -4.48 -13.97 15.22
CA SER A 152 -3.84 -13.91 16.54
C SER A 152 -2.50 -13.18 16.45
N THR A 153 -2.12 -12.54 17.54
CA THR A 153 -0.82 -11.86 17.66
C THR A 153 0.11 -12.70 18.50
N VAL A 154 1.26 -13.04 17.94
CA VAL A 154 2.29 -13.84 18.60
C VAL A 154 3.56 -13.01 18.73
N LEU A 155 4.14 -13.05 19.92
CA LEU A 155 5.45 -12.47 20.21
C LEU A 155 6.49 -13.57 20.05
N VAL A 156 7.42 -13.35 19.11
CA VAL A 156 8.53 -14.26 18.84
C VAL A 156 9.81 -13.57 19.27
N GLU A 157 10.55 -14.24 20.14
CA GLU A 157 11.87 -13.80 20.53
C GLU A 157 12.86 -14.12 19.40
N VAL A 158 13.62 -13.13 18.98
CA VAL A 158 14.58 -13.22 17.89
C VAL A 158 15.96 -13.03 18.51
N PRO A 159 16.89 -13.98 18.38
CA PRO A 159 18.14 -13.95 19.13
C PRO A 159 19.00 -12.72 18.77
N GLU A 160 19.44 -12.02 19.81
CA GLU A 160 20.44 -10.94 19.70
C GLU A 160 21.75 -11.49 19.10
N GLY A 161 22.27 -10.83 18.07
CA GLY A 161 23.61 -11.13 17.53
C GLY A 161 23.67 -11.65 16.10
N GLY A 162 22.55 -11.70 15.37
CA GLY A 162 22.56 -11.96 13.93
C GLY A 162 22.75 -10.69 13.11
N SER A 163 23.81 -10.60 12.29
CA SER A 163 24.02 -9.53 11.28
C SER A 163 23.02 -9.63 10.11
N TYR A 164 21.76 -9.96 10.38
CA TYR A 164 20.73 -10.21 9.38
C TYR A 164 20.05 -8.91 9.00
N ALA A 165 19.87 -8.71 7.69
CA ALA A 165 19.17 -7.56 7.12
C ALA A 165 17.66 -7.70 7.27
N SER A 166 17.13 -8.93 7.30
CA SER A 166 15.72 -9.20 7.53
C SER A 166 15.49 -10.57 8.18
N TRP A 167 14.30 -10.76 8.74
CA TRP A 167 13.85 -11.99 9.36
C TRP A 167 12.73 -12.61 8.55
N LYS A 168 12.86 -13.90 8.25
CA LYS A 168 11.88 -14.69 7.52
C LYS A 168 11.21 -15.68 8.46
N PHE A 169 9.88 -15.64 8.48
CA PHE A 169 9.02 -16.47 9.29
C PHE A 169 8.22 -17.39 8.38
N ASP A 170 8.48 -18.70 8.46
CA ASP A 170 7.78 -19.72 7.70
C ASP A 170 6.85 -20.52 8.61
N PHE A 171 5.58 -20.58 8.24
CA PHE A 171 4.51 -21.20 9.02
C PHE A 171 4.03 -22.48 8.37
N TYR A 172 4.20 -23.61 9.06
CA TYR A 172 3.84 -24.95 8.58
C TYR A 172 2.74 -25.57 9.44
N ASN A 173 1.83 -26.33 8.82
CA ASN A 173 0.89 -27.19 9.55
C ASN A 173 1.53 -28.51 10.00
N SER A 174 0.74 -29.31 10.73
CA SER A 174 1.07 -30.68 11.13
C SER A 174 1.46 -31.59 9.95
N ALA A 175 0.90 -31.36 8.77
CA ALA A 175 1.22 -32.08 7.53
C ALA A 175 2.54 -31.60 6.86
N GLY A 176 3.25 -30.63 7.44
CA GLY A 176 4.50 -30.08 6.91
C GLY A 176 4.29 -29.16 5.68
N LYS A 177 3.05 -28.80 5.36
CA LYS A 177 2.73 -27.86 4.28
C LYS A 177 2.90 -26.43 4.79
N LEU A 178 3.66 -25.64 4.04
CA LEU A 178 3.79 -24.20 4.24
C LEU A 178 2.43 -23.53 3.98
N ILE A 179 1.89 -22.85 4.99
CA ILE A 179 0.63 -22.10 4.91
C ILE A 179 0.90 -20.63 4.67
N TRP A 180 1.97 -20.10 5.26
CA TRP A 180 2.24 -18.67 5.23
C TRP A 180 3.72 -18.39 5.43
N THR A 181 4.19 -17.33 4.77
CA THR A 181 5.55 -16.81 4.91
C THR A 181 5.48 -15.30 5.04
N ARG A 182 6.27 -14.73 5.95
CA ARG A 182 6.47 -13.29 6.04
C ARG A 182 7.94 -12.96 6.23
N THR A 183 8.38 -11.93 5.54
CA THR A 183 9.71 -11.36 5.73
C THR A 183 9.54 -9.97 6.33
N VAL A 184 10.25 -9.68 7.42
CA VAL A 184 10.22 -8.40 8.13
C VAL A 184 11.65 -7.84 8.14
N ALA A 185 11.82 -6.57 7.76
CA ALA A 185 13.12 -5.92 7.82
C ALA A 185 13.58 -5.82 9.29
N ASN A 186 14.88 -5.98 9.53
CA ASN A 186 15.44 -5.82 10.87
C ASN A 186 15.44 -4.33 11.24
N SER A 187 14.46 -3.90 12.06
CA SER A 187 14.17 -2.47 12.28
C SER A 187 14.71 -1.87 13.58
N SER A 188 15.38 -2.62 14.47
CA SER A 188 16.08 -2.01 15.62
C SER A 188 16.98 -3.01 16.37
N PRO A 189 18.16 -2.60 16.87
CA PRO A 189 19.03 -3.42 17.72
C PRO A 189 18.58 -3.53 19.20
N ALA A 190 17.39 -3.03 19.56
CA ALA A 190 16.92 -2.94 20.95
C ALA A 190 15.58 -3.64 21.22
N GLN A 191 15.06 -4.40 20.26
CA GLN A 191 13.81 -5.16 20.43
C GLN A 191 14.06 -6.64 20.16
N ASP A 192 14.24 -7.40 21.24
CA ASP A 192 14.42 -8.87 21.20
C ASP A 192 13.15 -9.61 20.79
N THR A 193 12.02 -8.90 20.74
CA THR A 193 10.73 -9.50 20.45
C THR A 193 10.09 -8.87 19.21
N GLN A 194 9.87 -9.70 18.20
CA GLN A 194 9.14 -9.32 17.00
C GLN A 194 7.67 -9.74 17.14
N THR A 195 6.78 -8.76 17.01
CA THR A 195 5.32 -9.02 16.95
C THR A 195 4.95 -9.50 15.55
N ILE A 196 4.31 -10.67 15.47
CA ILE A 196 3.84 -11.28 14.23
C ILE A 196 2.33 -11.45 14.30
N TRP A 197 1.65 -11.02 13.24
CA TRP A 197 0.23 -11.27 13.05
C TRP A 197 0.02 -12.55 12.22
N LEU A 198 -0.73 -13.49 12.78
CA LEU A 198 -1.20 -14.70 12.11
C LEU A 198 -2.55 -14.42 11.43
N PRO A 199 -2.71 -14.79 10.15
CA PRO A 199 -3.96 -14.56 9.45
C PRO A 199 -5.15 -15.30 10.10
N GLY A 200 -6.35 -14.73 9.96
CA GLY A 200 -7.61 -15.43 10.27
C GLY A 200 -7.82 -16.64 9.35
N HIS A 201 -8.81 -17.49 9.68
CA HIS A 201 -9.15 -18.74 8.95
C HIS A 201 -8.14 -19.89 9.05
N ILE A 202 -7.27 -19.90 10.05
CA ILE A 202 -6.40 -21.04 10.33
C ILE A 202 -7.19 -22.09 11.14
N LYS A 203 -7.06 -23.37 10.75
CA LYS A 203 -7.74 -24.48 11.46
C LYS A 203 -7.05 -24.77 12.79
N GLN A 204 -7.80 -25.29 13.76
CA GLN A 204 -7.20 -25.83 14.98
C GLN A 204 -6.31 -27.03 14.63
N ASP A 205 -5.01 -26.87 14.84
CA ASP A 205 -3.97 -27.86 14.54
C ASP A 205 -2.68 -27.49 15.28
N THR A 206 -1.72 -28.42 15.30
CA THR A 206 -0.35 -28.15 15.74
C THR A 206 0.42 -27.51 14.59
N TYR A 207 1.02 -26.35 14.85
CA TYR A 207 1.79 -25.60 13.87
C TYR A 207 3.25 -25.49 14.24
N LYS A 208 4.09 -25.39 13.21
CA LYS A 208 5.52 -25.09 13.34
C LYS A 208 5.82 -23.73 12.74
N LEU A 209 6.41 -22.85 13.53
CA LEU A 209 6.96 -21.58 13.09
C LEU A 209 8.47 -21.71 13.00
N ALA A 210 9.02 -21.62 11.79
CA ALA A 210 10.46 -21.55 11.56
C ALA A 210 10.90 -20.10 11.38
N VAL A 211 11.85 -19.67 12.20
CA VAL A 211 12.48 -18.35 12.16
C VAL A 211 13.83 -18.50 11.47
N SER A 212 14.03 -17.75 10.39
CA SER A 212 15.28 -17.73 9.64
C SER A 212 15.77 -16.29 9.50
N GLY A 213 17.08 -16.08 9.67
CA GLY A 213 17.74 -14.81 9.40
C GLY A 213 18.12 -14.74 7.92
N VAL A 214 17.88 -13.60 7.29
CA VAL A 214 18.28 -13.31 5.91
C VAL A 214 19.42 -12.31 5.96
N ASN A 215 20.61 -12.71 5.49
CA ASN A 215 21.77 -11.83 5.49
C ASN A 215 21.70 -10.78 4.36
N SER A 216 22.65 -9.84 4.33
CA SER A 216 22.72 -8.80 3.29
C SER A 216 22.95 -9.36 1.88
N THR A 217 23.38 -10.62 1.75
CA THR A 217 23.57 -11.30 0.46
C THR A 217 22.33 -12.11 0.03
N GLY A 218 21.25 -12.09 0.82
CA GLY A 218 20.00 -12.80 0.52
C GLY A 218 20.00 -14.29 0.86
N GLU A 219 21.03 -14.80 1.52
CA GLU A 219 21.10 -16.16 2.04
C GLU A 219 20.21 -16.29 3.28
N VAL A 220 19.42 -17.37 3.31
CA VAL A 220 18.48 -17.67 4.39
C VAL A 220 19.12 -18.68 5.33
N VAL A 221 19.43 -18.26 6.54
CA VAL A 221 20.01 -19.09 7.59
C VAL A 221 18.90 -19.47 8.59
N PRO A 222 18.59 -20.77 8.78
CA PRO A 222 17.62 -21.18 9.79
C PRO A 222 18.19 -20.90 11.19
N VAL A 223 17.43 -20.20 12.02
CA VAL A 223 17.87 -19.77 13.36
C VAL A 223 17.14 -20.54 14.45
N GLN A 224 15.81 -20.57 14.40
CA GLN A 224 15.00 -21.18 15.46
C GLN A 224 13.71 -21.79 14.92
N GLN A 225 13.15 -22.75 15.66
CA GLN A 225 11.85 -23.33 15.36
C GLN A 225 11.02 -23.41 16.64
N HIS A 226 9.75 -23.00 16.56
CA HIS A 226 8.76 -23.10 17.63
C HIS A 226 7.62 -24.01 17.20
N LEU A 227 7.20 -24.90 18.09
CA LEU A 227 5.99 -25.70 17.95
C LEU A 227 4.93 -25.16 18.90
N PHE A 228 3.70 -25.00 18.41
CA PHE A 228 2.59 -24.54 19.23
C PHE A 228 1.27 -25.10 18.73
N ASP A 229 0.31 -25.22 19.64
CA ASP A 229 -1.05 -25.63 19.30
C ASP A 229 -1.90 -24.39 19.12
N LEU A 230 -2.52 -24.25 17.94
CA LEU A 230 -3.45 -23.15 17.70
C LEU A 230 -4.86 -23.60 18.09
N GLN A 231 -5.43 -23.01 19.13
CA GLN A 231 -6.83 -23.23 19.50
C GLN A 231 -7.68 -22.08 18.99
N VAL A 232 -8.68 -22.43 18.21
CA VAL A 232 -9.60 -21.47 17.62
C VAL A 232 -10.73 -21.19 18.60
N VAL A 233 -10.83 -19.95 19.07
CA VAL A 233 -11.90 -19.53 19.98
C VAL A 233 -12.99 -18.87 19.15
N ASP A 234 -14.19 -19.46 19.12
CA ASP A 234 -15.35 -18.84 18.47
C ASP A 234 -15.85 -17.67 19.35
N PRO A 235 -15.82 -16.42 18.88
CA PRO A 235 -16.29 -15.26 19.65
C PRO A 235 -17.79 -15.29 19.97
N LYS A 236 -18.57 -16.23 19.40
CA LYS A 236 -20.01 -16.34 19.64
C LYS A 236 -20.44 -17.03 20.94
N VAL A 237 -19.51 -17.46 21.80
CA VAL A 237 -19.87 -17.99 23.14
C VAL A 237 -19.72 -16.90 24.20
N LYS A 238 -20.54 -15.84 24.12
CA LYS A 238 -20.88 -15.04 25.31
C LYS A 238 -22.12 -15.68 25.94
N LYS A 239 -21.92 -16.30 27.10
CA LYS A 239 -23.02 -16.66 28.03
C LYS A 239 -23.63 -15.41 28.63
#